data_AF-A0A7S1T4Y2-F1
#
_entry.id   AF-A0A7S1T4Y2-F1
#
_cell.length_a   1.000
_cell.length_b   1.000
_cell.length_c   1.000
_cell.angle_alpha   90.00
_cell.angle_beta   90.00
_cell.angle_gamma   90.00
#
_symmetry.space_group_name_H-M   'P 1'
#
loop_
_entity.id
_entity.type
_entity.pdbx_description
1 polymer ?
#
loop_
_entity_poly.entity_id
_entity_poly.type
_entity_poly.pdbx_seq_one_letter_code
_entity_poly.pdbx_strand_id
1 'polypeptide(L)'
;RVGVVRRVEVKVPRMGGDEGEADEEAETEEKLTAVMSAESTIPTQGRMLTYLVGARLSATQIVVAYADSEAGSVLVADVAGDVVTPGSPITIAASKPLSLSLSALSPASFVISFYTNEPWRTVMVK
;
A
#
# COMPACT_ATOMS: atom_id res chain seq x y z
N ARG A 1 -2.49 -13.50 30.25
CA ARG A 1 -1.20 -14.18 30.53
C ARG A 1 -0.42 -14.17 29.22
N VAL A 2 0.79 -13.63 29.26
CA VAL A 2 1.67 -13.34 28.13
C VAL A 2 2.15 -14.64 27.47
N GLY A 3 2.01 -14.75 26.15
CA GLY A 3 2.62 -15.81 25.35
C GLY A 3 4.03 -15.39 24.95
N VAL A 4 5.03 -16.07 25.48
CA VAL A 4 6.47 -15.85 25.22
C VAL A 4 6.81 -16.39 23.83
N VAL A 5 7.31 -15.54 22.93
CA VAL A 5 7.94 -15.99 21.67
C VAL A 5 9.42 -16.19 21.96
N ARG A 6 9.89 -17.45 21.89
CA ARG A 6 11.32 -17.77 22.02
C ARG A 6 12.00 -17.60 20.66
N ARG A 7 13.06 -16.78 20.64
CA ARG A 7 13.94 -16.60 19.48
C ARG A 7 14.73 -17.88 19.27
N VAL A 8 14.65 -18.47 18.07
CA VAL A 8 15.50 -19.60 17.66
C VAL A 8 16.80 -19.00 17.13
N GLU A 9 17.91 -19.21 17.82
CA GLU A 9 19.24 -18.87 17.32
C GLU A 9 19.69 -19.93 16.32
N VAL A 10 19.71 -19.57 15.04
CA VAL A 10 20.34 -20.38 13.99
C VAL A 10 21.81 -20.01 13.94
N LYS A 11 22.67 -20.90 14.42
CA LYS A 11 24.12 -20.74 14.35
C LYS A 11 24.62 -21.23 12.98
N VAL A 12 24.88 -20.30 12.07
CA VAL A 12 25.52 -20.61 10.78
C VAL A 12 27.03 -20.43 10.92
N PRO A 13 27.87 -21.43 10.59
CA PRO A 13 29.31 -21.32 10.68
C PRO A 13 29.86 -20.42 9.56
N ARG A 14 30.75 -19.49 9.95
CA ARG A 14 31.51 -18.61 9.04
C ARG A 14 32.42 -19.43 8.14
N MET A 15 32.24 -19.29 6.82
CA MET A 15 33.24 -19.59 5.81
C MET A 15 33.19 -18.47 4.78
N GLY A 16 34.35 -17.84 4.58
CA GLY A 16 34.48 -16.49 4.03
C GLY A 16 34.12 -16.32 2.56
N GLY A 17 33.89 -15.06 2.22
CA GLY A 17 33.66 -14.56 0.88
C GLY A 17 32.90 -13.24 0.95
N ASP A 18 33.57 -12.15 0.59
CA ASP A 18 33.02 -10.81 0.30
C ASP A 18 32.32 -10.08 1.47
N GLU A 19 33.11 -9.32 2.24
CA GLU A 19 32.62 -8.29 3.15
C GLU A 19 32.43 -6.99 2.34
N GLY A 20 31.19 -6.68 1.97
CA GLY A 20 30.90 -5.43 1.25
C GLY A 20 29.44 -5.02 1.05
N GLU A 21 28.45 -5.91 1.21
CA GLU A 21 27.04 -5.56 0.88
C GLU A 21 26.02 -5.72 2.03
N ALA A 22 26.35 -6.44 3.11
CA ALA A 22 25.36 -6.73 4.17
C ALA A 22 25.16 -5.60 5.19
N ASP A 23 26.13 -4.69 5.34
CA ASP A 23 26.07 -3.64 6.35
C ASP A 23 25.21 -2.44 5.90
N GLU A 24 25.13 -2.14 4.60
CA GLU A 24 24.26 -1.06 4.08
C GLU A 24 22.77 -1.44 4.09
N GLU A 25 22.43 -2.70 3.81
CA GLU A 25 21.03 -3.17 3.84
C GLU A 25 20.45 -3.19 5.26
N ALA A 26 21.24 -3.61 6.26
CA ALA A 26 20.80 -3.61 7.65
C ALA A 26 20.66 -2.18 8.23
N GLU A 27 21.59 -1.26 7.91
CA GLU A 27 21.46 0.15 8.29
C GLU A 27 20.27 0.84 7.61
N THR A 28 19.97 0.49 6.35
CA THR A 28 18.81 1.05 5.65
C THR A 28 17.49 0.52 6.21
N GLU A 29 17.38 -0.76 6.57
CA GLU A 29 16.19 -1.31 7.24
C GLU A 29 15.96 -0.69 8.64
N GLU A 30 17.00 -0.51 9.44
CA GLU A 30 16.91 0.16 10.75
C GLU A 30 16.51 1.64 10.59
N LYS A 31 17.02 2.31 9.55
CA LYS A 31 16.68 3.70 9.24
C LYS A 31 15.27 3.84 8.68
N LEU A 32 14.77 2.87 7.91
CA LEU A 32 13.41 2.84 7.39
C LEU A 32 12.40 2.63 8.53
N THR A 33 12.64 1.65 9.41
CA THR A 33 11.77 1.40 10.56
C THR A 33 11.71 2.57 11.55
N ALA A 34 12.79 3.34 11.68
CA ALA A 34 12.83 4.56 12.50
C ALA A 34 12.01 5.74 11.93
N VAL A 35 11.65 5.73 10.64
CA VAL A 35 10.87 6.79 9.96
C VAL A 35 9.42 6.37 9.68
N MET A 36 9.07 5.10 9.92
CA MET A 36 7.70 4.60 9.73
C MET A 36 6.78 5.06 10.86
N SER A 37 5.73 5.79 10.47
CA SER A 37 4.64 6.20 11.35
C SER A 37 3.69 5.05 11.66
N ALA A 38 2.85 5.22 12.69
CA ALA A 38 1.88 4.20 13.08
C ALA A 38 0.98 3.79 11.89
N GLU A 39 0.69 2.49 11.78
CA GLU A 39 -0.18 1.97 10.73
C GLU A 39 -1.59 2.57 10.82
N SER A 40 -2.10 3.03 9.68
CA SER A 40 -3.51 3.43 9.56
C SER A 40 -4.28 2.37 8.78
N THR A 41 -5.40 1.93 9.36
CA THR A 41 -6.26 0.93 8.73
C THR A 41 -7.14 1.59 7.68
N ILE A 42 -7.00 1.17 6.43
CA ILE A 42 -7.90 1.56 5.35
C ILE A 42 -9.22 0.79 5.52
N PRO A 43 -10.39 1.45 5.46
CA PRO A 43 -11.69 0.80 5.57
C PRO A 43 -11.89 -0.09 4.34
N THR A 44 -11.67 -1.38 4.52
CA THR A 44 -11.95 -2.43 3.53
C THR A 44 -13.16 -3.24 3.98
N GLN A 45 -13.85 -3.89 3.05
CA GLN A 45 -15.07 -4.67 3.36
C GLN A 45 -14.79 -6.01 4.06
N GLY A 46 -13.63 -6.18 4.71
CA GLY A 46 -13.25 -7.43 5.40
C GLY A 46 -12.98 -8.60 4.45
N ARG A 47 -12.79 -8.33 3.16
CA ARG A 47 -12.52 -9.30 2.10
C ARG A 47 -11.04 -9.32 1.74
N MET A 48 -10.58 -10.43 1.17
CA MET A 48 -9.17 -10.56 0.77
C MET A 48 -8.83 -9.53 -0.31
N LEU A 49 -7.88 -8.64 0.00
CA LEU A 49 -7.35 -7.69 -0.97
C LEU A 49 -6.51 -8.40 -2.01
N THR A 50 -6.73 -8.05 -3.28
CA THR A 50 -5.99 -8.62 -4.41
C THR A 50 -5.11 -7.61 -5.12
N TYR A 51 -5.46 -6.32 -5.08
CA TYR A 51 -4.66 -5.23 -5.63
C TYR A 51 -4.71 -4.03 -4.69
N LEU A 52 -3.59 -3.32 -4.59
CA LEU A 52 -3.44 -2.09 -3.82
C LEU A 52 -2.47 -1.16 -4.56
N VAL A 53 -2.86 0.09 -4.75
CA VAL A 53 -1.99 1.14 -5.29
C VAL A 53 -2.34 2.47 -4.64
N GLY A 54 -1.33 3.29 -4.39
CA GLY A 54 -1.50 4.64 -3.85
C GLY A 54 -0.76 5.67 -4.69
N ALA A 55 -1.26 6.90 -4.69
CA ALA A 55 -0.57 8.04 -5.27
C ALA A 55 -0.75 9.28 -4.40
N ARG A 56 0.24 10.16 -4.41
CA ARG A 56 0.17 11.46 -3.75
C ARG A 56 -0.64 12.43 -4.61
N LEU A 57 -1.68 13.06 -4.03
CA LEU A 57 -2.39 14.16 -4.67
C LEU A 57 -1.74 15.49 -4.30
N SER A 58 -1.52 15.73 -3.01
CA SER A 58 -0.98 16.99 -2.49
C SER A 58 -0.01 16.73 -1.33
N ALA A 59 0.43 17.78 -0.63
CA ALA A 59 1.20 17.62 0.60
C ALA A 59 0.41 17.00 1.76
N THR A 60 -0.92 17.05 1.70
CA THR A 60 -1.81 16.63 2.79
C THR A 60 -2.84 15.61 2.33
N GLN A 61 -2.74 15.08 1.11
CA GLN A 61 -3.72 14.15 0.55
C GLN A 61 -3.07 13.08 -0.31
N ILE A 62 -3.54 11.86 -0.12
CA ILE A 62 -3.22 10.70 -0.96
C ILE A 62 -4.51 10.09 -1.49
N VAL A 63 -4.40 9.41 -2.62
CA VAL A 63 -5.45 8.56 -3.17
C VAL A 63 -4.97 7.12 -3.07
N VAL A 64 -5.87 6.24 -2.64
CA VAL A 64 -5.62 4.80 -2.58
C VAL A 64 -6.72 4.09 -3.36
N ALA A 65 -6.32 3.28 -4.32
CA ALA A 65 -7.22 2.38 -5.03
C ALA A 65 -6.85 0.94 -4.69
N TYR A 66 -7.87 0.14 -4.42
CA TYR A 66 -7.71 -1.25 -4.05
C TYR A 66 -8.81 -2.10 -4.66
N ALA A 67 -8.56 -3.39 -4.74
CA ALA A 67 -9.55 -4.36 -5.15
C ALA A 67 -9.61 -5.48 -4.10
N ASP A 68 -10.83 -5.92 -3.83
CA ASP A 68 -11.06 -7.16 -3.12
C ASP A 68 -11.48 -8.27 -4.11
N SER A 69 -11.89 -9.42 -3.58
CA SER A 69 -12.33 -10.56 -4.38
C SER A 69 -13.58 -10.31 -5.22
N GLU A 70 -14.30 -9.21 -5.01
CA GLU A 70 -15.58 -8.89 -5.65
C GLU A 70 -15.59 -7.56 -6.41
N ALA A 71 -14.90 -6.54 -5.93
CA ALA A 71 -15.04 -5.18 -6.43
C ALA A 71 -13.73 -4.37 -6.36
N GLY A 72 -13.64 -3.36 -7.22
CA GLY A 72 -12.62 -2.32 -7.16
C GLY A 72 -13.16 -1.08 -6.46
N SER A 73 -12.39 -0.50 -5.55
CA SER A 73 -12.72 0.71 -4.81
C SER A 73 -11.57 1.71 -4.80
N VAL A 74 -11.91 2.99 -4.63
CA VAL A 74 -10.95 4.08 -4.42
C VAL A 74 -11.38 4.93 -3.24
N LEU A 75 -10.43 5.46 -2.48
CA LEU A 75 -10.67 6.53 -1.52
C LEU A 75 -9.57 7.59 -1.57
N VAL A 76 -9.90 8.79 -1.11
CA VAL A 76 -8.93 9.83 -0.77
C VAL A 76 -8.73 9.79 0.74
N ALA A 77 -7.49 9.89 1.18
CA ALA A 77 -7.13 9.98 2.60
C ALA A 77 -6.39 11.28 2.86
N ASP A 78 -6.69 11.91 3.98
CA ASP A 78 -5.99 13.09 4.46
C ASP A 78 -4.74 12.67 5.24
N VAL A 79 -3.67 13.45 5.11
CA VAL A 79 -2.39 13.24 5.78
C VAL A 79 -2.08 14.46 6.64
N ALA A 80 -1.95 14.24 7.94
CA ALA A 80 -1.60 15.25 8.92
C ALA A 80 -0.38 14.78 9.73
N GLY A 81 0.80 15.25 9.33
CA GLY A 81 2.07 14.73 9.85
C GLY A 81 2.19 13.24 9.53
N ASP A 82 2.18 12.44 10.60
CA ASP A 82 2.36 11.00 10.59
C ASP A 82 1.04 10.21 10.59
N VAL A 83 -0.09 10.91 10.57
CA VAL A 83 -1.43 10.32 10.64
C VAL A 83 -2.08 10.34 9.28
N VAL A 84 -2.50 9.17 8.80
CA VAL A 84 -3.35 9.01 7.62
C VAL A 84 -4.79 8.78 8.08
N THR A 85 -5.72 9.61 7.62
CA THR A 85 -7.15 9.49 7.90
C THR A 85 -7.90 9.13 6.61
N PRO A 86 -8.30 7.86 6.44
CA PRO A 86 -9.02 7.44 5.25
C PRO A 86 -10.40 8.08 5.15
N GLY A 87 -10.74 8.58 3.97
CA GLY A 87 -12.12 8.92 3.63
C GLY A 87 -12.98 7.70 3.32
N SER A 88 -14.20 7.94 2.85
CA SER A 88 -15.12 6.89 2.45
C SER A 88 -14.72 6.27 1.10
N PRO A 89 -14.68 4.93 0.98
CA PRO A 89 -14.49 4.25 -0.30
C PRO A 89 -15.62 4.52 -1.29
N ILE A 90 -15.25 4.65 -2.56
CA ILE A 90 -16.12 4.76 -3.73
C ILE A 90 -15.85 3.56 -4.64
N THR A 91 -16.89 2.81 -4.98
CA THR A 91 -16.77 1.67 -5.90
C THR A 91 -16.54 2.16 -7.33
N ILE A 92 -15.45 1.71 -7.95
CA ILE A 92 -15.10 1.99 -9.36
C ILE A 92 -15.46 0.83 -10.29
N ALA A 93 -15.53 -0.40 -9.74
CA ALA A 93 -15.84 -1.60 -10.49
C ALA A 93 -16.71 -2.53 -9.62
N ALA A 94 -17.88 -2.92 -10.12
CA ALA A 94 -18.78 -3.86 -9.46
C ALA A 94 -18.35 -5.34 -9.58
N SER A 95 -17.28 -5.59 -10.34
CA SER A 95 -16.65 -6.90 -10.47
C SER A 95 -15.15 -6.78 -10.20
N LYS A 96 -14.53 -7.87 -9.75
CA LYS A 96 -13.11 -7.93 -9.39
C LYS A 96 -12.24 -7.46 -10.57
N PRO A 97 -11.47 -6.37 -10.41
CA PRO A 97 -10.42 -6.01 -11.35
C PRO A 97 -9.34 -7.09 -11.41
N LEU A 98 -8.85 -7.37 -12.62
CA LEU A 98 -7.69 -8.23 -12.88
C LEU A 98 -6.38 -7.41 -12.95
N SER A 99 -6.49 -6.10 -13.07
CA SER A 99 -5.39 -5.16 -12.91
C SER A 99 -5.94 -3.81 -12.51
N LEU A 100 -5.12 -3.05 -11.79
CA LEU A 100 -5.45 -1.73 -11.31
C LEU A 100 -4.20 -0.84 -11.39
N SER A 101 -4.36 0.33 -12.01
CA SER A 101 -3.33 1.36 -12.13
C SER A 101 -3.92 2.72 -11.78
N LEU A 102 -3.12 3.56 -11.14
CA LEU A 102 -3.53 4.85 -10.59
C LEU A 102 -2.46 5.89 -10.89
N SER A 103 -2.89 7.09 -11.30
CA SER A 103 -1.99 8.22 -11.52
C SER A 103 -2.66 9.51 -11.07
N ALA A 104 -1.97 10.27 -10.20
CA ALA A 104 -2.35 11.62 -9.86
C ALA A 104 -2.01 12.55 -11.02
N LEU A 105 -2.98 13.38 -11.43
CA LEU A 105 -2.82 14.34 -12.53
C LEU A 105 -2.65 15.77 -11.99
N SER A 106 -3.28 16.06 -10.84
CA SER A 106 -3.17 17.33 -10.13
C SER A 106 -3.52 17.12 -8.65
N PRO A 107 -3.39 18.16 -7.80
CA PRO A 107 -3.84 18.10 -6.41
C PRO A 107 -5.31 17.73 -6.19
N ALA A 108 -6.15 17.87 -7.21
CA ALA A 108 -7.58 17.58 -7.13
C ALA A 108 -8.04 16.50 -8.13
N SER A 109 -7.16 15.98 -8.99
CA SER A 109 -7.58 15.05 -10.04
C SER A 109 -6.63 13.89 -10.22
N PHE A 110 -7.19 12.74 -10.56
CA PHE A 110 -6.46 11.50 -10.78
C PHE A 110 -7.19 10.61 -11.79
N VAL A 111 -6.46 9.68 -12.38
CA VAL A 111 -7.00 8.68 -13.29
C VAL A 111 -6.78 7.29 -12.70
N ILE A 112 -7.79 6.44 -12.86
CA ILE A 112 -7.69 5.01 -12.54
C ILE A 112 -7.97 4.24 -13.82
N SER A 113 -7.07 3.32 -14.14
CA SER A 113 -7.23 2.40 -15.24
C SER A 113 -7.29 0.98 -14.69
N PHE A 114 -8.32 0.25 -15.07
CA PHE A 114 -8.53 -1.13 -14.63
C PHE A 114 -9.16 -1.94 -15.74
N TYR A 115 -9.01 -3.26 -15.66
CA TYR A 115 -9.77 -4.17 -16.50
C TYR A 115 -10.26 -5.34 -15.69
N THR A 116 -11.36 -5.93 -16.15
CA THR A 116 -11.98 -7.11 -15.55
C THR A 116 -12.00 -8.18 -16.64
N ASN A 117 -13.04 -9.00 -16.71
CA ASN A 117 -13.29 -9.84 -17.89
C ASN A 117 -13.84 -9.02 -19.09
N GLU A 118 -14.03 -7.71 -18.90
CA GLU A 118 -14.45 -6.74 -19.92
C GLU A 118 -13.27 -5.91 -20.45
N PRO A 119 -13.41 -5.23 -21.60
CA PRO A 119 -12.37 -4.34 -22.14
C PRO A 119 -11.89 -3.30 -21.12
N TRP A 120 -10.66 -2.83 -21.32
CA TRP A 120 -10.00 -1.89 -20.43
C TRP A 120 -10.83 -0.62 -20.23
N ARG A 121 -10.97 -0.20 -18.97
CA ARG A 121 -11.72 0.99 -18.58
C ARG A 121 -10.78 1.97 -17.89
N THR A 122 -11.04 3.26 -18.12
CA THR A 122 -10.37 4.36 -17.43
C THR A 122 -11.41 5.30 -16.87
N VAL A 123 -11.27 5.65 -15.60
CA VAL A 123 -12.12 6.61 -14.90
C VAL A 123 -11.26 7.79 -14.48
N MET A 124 -11.63 8.98 -14.91
CA MET A 124 -11.05 10.23 -14.43
C MET A 124 -11.90 10.76 -13.28
N VAL A 125 -11.25 11.09 -12.17
CA VAL A 125 -11.87 11.74 -11.01
C VAL A 125 -11.33 13.17 -10.91
N LYS A 126 -12.22 14.13 -10.66
CA LYS A 126 -11.94 15.58 -10.58
C LYS A 126 -12.57 16.17 -9.33
#